data_AF-A0AA41X190-F1
#
_entry.id   AF-A0AA41X190-F1
#
_cell.length_a   1.000
_cell.length_b   1.000
_cell.length_c   1.000
_cell.angle_alpha   90.00
_cell.angle_beta   90.00
_cell.angle_gamma   90.00
#
_symmetry.space_group_name_H-M   'P 1'
#
loop_
_entity.id
_entity.type
_entity.pdbx_description
1 polymer ?
#
loop_
_entity_poly.entity_id
_entity_poly.type
_entity_poly.pdbx_seq_one_letter_code
_entity_poly.pdbx_strand_id
1 'polypeptide(L)'
;QRDIRVFTRHYHAALQIAKRQNLIATLPSKAAKIFKDDPNIVLREPPFDIPPIALKMAWSALLHHDAGHIWLRRLIGEVAADMQ
;
A
#
# COMPACT_ATOMS: atom_id res chain seq x y z
N GLN A 1 -9.50 0.49 -25.27
CA GLN A 1 -8.02 0.51 -25.41
C GLN A 1 -7.44 1.19 -24.18
N ARG A 2 -6.39 0.64 -23.56
CA ARG A 2 -5.70 1.27 -22.41
C ARG A 2 -4.45 1.98 -22.92
N ASP A 3 -4.30 3.28 -22.61
CA ASP A 3 -3.07 4.04 -22.89
C ASP A 3 -2.18 3.99 -21.65
N ILE A 4 -1.02 3.35 -21.78
CA ILE A 4 -0.07 3.14 -20.68
C ILE A 4 1.22 3.89 -21.02
N ARG A 5 1.49 4.96 -20.27
CA ARG A 5 2.66 5.82 -20.48
C ARG A 5 3.93 5.31 -19.80
N VAL A 6 3.81 4.65 -18.65
CA VAL A 6 4.96 4.21 -17.83
C VAL A 6 4.65 2.89 -17.15
N PHE A 7 5.65 2.00 -17.10
CA PHE A 7 5.65 0.80 -16.28
C PHE A 7 6.65 0.94 -15.14
N THR A 8 6.23 0.64 -13.91
CA THR A 8 7.11 0.63 -12.73
C THR A 8 6.70 -0.45 -11.74
N ARG A 9 7.66 -0.89 -10.92
CA ARG A 9 7.46 -1.89 -9.85
C ARG A 9 7.34 -1.27 -8.46
N HIS A 10 7.39 0.06 -8.35
CA HIS A 10 7.41 0.76 -7.06
C HIS A 10 6.33 1.85 -7.00
N TYR A 11 5.46 1.79 -5.99
CA TYR A 11 4.37 2.76 -5.81
C TYR A 11 4.85 4.20 -5.63
N HIS A 12 5.96 4.40 -4.91
CA HIS A 12 6.54 5.74 -4.73
C HIS A 12 6.93 6.35 -6.07
N ALA A 13 7.61 5.59 -6.94
CA ALA A 13 8.00 6.05 -8.27
C ALA A 13 6.77 6.37 -9.13
N ALA A 14 5.74 5.52 -9.10
CA ALA A 14 4.49 5.76 -9.83
C ALA A 14 3.86 7.10 -9.45
N LEU A 15 3.79 7.41 -8.16
CA LEU A 15 3.19 8.65 -7.68
C LEU A 15 4.03 9.88 -8.04
N GLN A 16 5.36 9.82 -7.91
CA GLN A 16 6.23 10.94 -8.30
C GLN A 16 6.12 11.26 -9.80
N ILE A 17 6.03 10.23 -10.64
CA ILE A 17 5.86 10.40 -12.08
C ILE A 17 4.46 10.94 -12.38
N ALA A 18 3.42 10.42 -11.73
CA ALA A 18 2.05 10.91 -11.86
C ALA A 18 1.94 12.40 -11.53
N LYS A 19 2.55 12.82 -10.42
CA LYS A 19 2.62 14.22 -9.99
C LYS A 19 3.28 15.12 -11.04
N ARG A 20 4.43 14.71 -11.59
CA ARG A 20 5.24 15.57 -12.48
C ARG A 20 4.73 15.61 -13.91
N GLN A 21 4.09 14.54 -14.38
CA GLN A 21 3.72 14.37 -15.79
C GLN A 21 2.20 14.44 -16.03
N ASN A 22 1.43 14.91 -15.05
CA ASN A 22 -0.03 15.00 -15.11
C ASN A 22 -0.68 13.65 -15.50
N LEU A 23 -0.24 12.57 -14.85
CA LEU A 23 -0.81 11.23 -15.05
C LEU A 23 -1.65 10.82 -13.84
N ILE A 24 -2.48 9.81 -14.04
CA ILE A 24 -3.23 9.14 -12.97
C ILE A 24 -2.57 7.80 -12.63
N ALA A 25 -2.67 7.39 -11.37
CA ALA A 25 -2.18 6.09 -10.89
C ALA A 25 -3.15 5.51 -9.85
N THR A 26 -3.43 4.22 -9.95
CA THR A 26 -4.17 3.46 -8.95
C THR A 26 -3.17 2.82 -7.98
N LEU A 27 -3.28 3.12 -6.69
CA LEU A 27 -2.36 2.67 -5.64
C LEU A 27 -3.16 2.11 -4.46
N PRO A 28 -2.57 1.25 -3.61
CA PRO A 28 -3.19 0.89 -2.34
C PRO A 28 -3.49 2.13 -1.49
N SER A 29 -4.69 2.18 -0.89
CA SER A 29 -5.20 3.39 -0.22
C SER A 29 -4.26 3.92 0.86
N LYS A 30 -3.62 3.05 1.65
CA LYS A 30 -2.62 3.47 2.66
C LYS A 30 -1.40 4.16 2.03
N ALA A 31 -0.92 3.68 0.88
CA ALA A 31 0.20 4.32 0.18
C ALA A 31 -0.20 5.67 -0.44
N ALA A 32 -1.42 5.77 -0.95
CA ALA A 32 -1.95 7.02 -1.51
C ALA A 32 -2.14 8.10 -0.43
N LYS A 33 -2.62 7.71 0.77
CA LYS A 33 -2.83 8.60 1.92
C LYS A 33 -1.56 9.29 2.43
N ILE A 34 -0.36 8.77 2.14
CA ILE A 34 0.92 9.44 2.46
C ILE A 34 1.00 10.85 1.85
N PHE A 35 0.33 11.06 0.72
CA PHE A 35 0.35 12.32 -0.03
C PHE A 35 -0.95 13.12 0.11
N LYS A 36 -1.80 12.79 1.10
CA LYS A 36 -3.10 13.46 1.29
C LYS A 36 -2.97 14.97 1.51
N ASP A 37 -1.85 15.40 2.09
CA ASP A 37 -1.58 16.80 2.45
C ASP A 37 -0.80 17.55 1.35
N ASP A 38 -0.49 16.90 0.22
CA ASP A 38 0.17 17.54 -0.92
C ASP A 38 -0.86 18.29 -1.77
N PRO A 39 -0.77 19.63 -1.90
CA PRO A 39 -1.78 20.42 -2.61
C PRO A 39 -1.82 20.13 -4.12
N ASN A 40 -0.82 19.42 -4.66
CA ASN A 40 -0.76 19.09 -6.08
C ASN A 40 -1.35 17.71 -6.40
N ILE A 41 -1.85 16.98 -5.39
CA ILE A 41 -2.40 15.65 -5.54
C ILE A 41 -3.86 15.65 -5.12
N VAL A 42 -4.69 14.99 -5.93
CA VAL A 42 -6.09 14.75 -5.59
C VAL A 42 -6.30 13.25 -5.48
N LEU A 43 -6.74 12.80 -4.31
CA LEU A 43 -7.16 11.42 -4.10
C LEU A 43 -8.62 11.25 -4.53
N ARG A 44 -8.90 10.21 -5.30
CA ARG A 44 -10.24 9.85 -5.78
C ARG A 44 -10.44 8.35 -5.62
N GLU A 45 -11.68 7.96 -5.35
CA GLU A 45 -12.07 6.55 -5.44
C GLU A 45 -11.97 6.08 -6.90
N PRO A 46 -11.52 4.83 -7.14
CA PRO A 46 -11.48 4.26 -8.47
C PRO A 46 -12.88 4.25 -9.12
N PRO A 47 -13.00 4.43 -10.44
CA PRO A 47 -14.29 4.48 -11.13
C PRO A 47 -14.95 3.10 -11.31
N PHE A 48 -14.44 2.06 -10.66
CA PHE A 48 -14.95 0.69 -10.69
C PHE A 48 -14.57 -0.02 -9.39
N ASP A 49 -15.30 -1.08 -9.06
CA ASP A 49 -15.04 -1.85 -7.85
C ASP A 49 -13.72 -2.63 -7.93
N ILE A 50 -12.91 -2.54 -6.89
CA ILE A 50 -11.63 -3.25 -6.76
C ILE A 50 -11.70 -4.07 -5.46
N PRO A 51 -11.62 -5.40 -5.54
CA PRO A 51 -11.63 -6.25 -4.37
C PRO A 51 -10.54 -5.85 -3.36
N PRO A 52 -10.85 -5.81 -2.06
CA PRO A 52 -9.86 -5.51 -1.03
C PRO A 52 -8.68 -6.48 -1.05
N ILE A 53 -7.48 -5.95 -0.82
CA ILE A 53 -6.26 -6.75 -0.72
C ILE A 53 -6.13 -7.25 0.72
N ALA A 54 -6.06 -8.58 0.89
CA ALA A 54 -5.78 -9.18 2.18
C ALA A 54 -4.27 -9.11 2.50
N LEU A 55 -3.90 -8.29 3.48
CA LEU A 55 -2.54 -8.29 4.01
C LEU A 55 -2.37 -9.47 4.98
N LYS A 56 -1.41 -10.34 4.68
CA LYS A 56 -1.13 -11.54 5.49
C LYS A 56 0.30 -11.50 6.01
N MET A 57 0.48 -12.04 7.20
CA MET A 57 1.79 -12.29 7.78
C MET A 57 2.13 -13.77 7.56
N ALA A 58 3.35 -14.04 7.11
CA ALA A 58 3.84 -15.39 6.87
C ALA A 58 5.08 -15.64 7.72
N TRP A 59 5.22 -16.86 8.24
CA TRP A 59 6.39 -17.32 8.96
C TRP A 59 6.58 -18.81 8.72
N SER A 60 7.83 -19.28 8.86
CA SER A 60 8.14 -20.71 8.80
C SER A 60 7.52 -21.45 9.99
N ALA A 61 7.03 -22.67 9.77
CA ALA A 61 6.54 -23.54 10.85
C ALA A 61 7.60 -23.77 11.94
N LEU A 62 8.89 -23.75 11.58
CA LEU A 62 10.01 -23.88 12.52
C LEU A 62 10.05 -22.74 13.56
N LEU A 63 9.49 -21.57 13.23
CA LEU A 63 9.47 -20.38 14.08
C LEU A 63 8.11 -20.17 14.74
N HIS A 64 7.20 -21.16 14.66
CA HIS A 64 5.85 -21.02 15.17
C HIS A 64 5.83 -20.88 16.69
N HIS A 65 6.64 -21.70 17.38
CA HIS A 65 6.73 -21.77 18.83
C HIS A 65 7.86 -20.92 19.44
N ASP A 66 8.64 -20.22 18.62
CA ASP A 66 9.69 -19.33 19.12
C ASP A 66 9.07 -18.11 19.83
N ALA A 67 9.50 -17.85 21.06
CA ALA A 67 8.93 -16.81 21.91
C ALA A 67 9.15 -15.40 21.34
N GLY A 68 10.32 -15.13 20.76
CA GLY A 68 10.64 -13.84 20.15
C GLY A 68 9.79 -13.57 18.92
N HIS A 69 9.61 -14.58 18.07
CA HIS A 69 8.71 -14.52 16.93
C HIS A 69 7.25 -14.34 17.36
N ILE A 70 6.77 -15.07 18.36
CA ILE A 70 5.40 -14.89 18.88
C ILE A 70 5.18 -13.45 19.34
N TRP A 71 6.10 -12.91 20.14
CA TRP A 71 6.04 -11.53 20.61
C TRP A 71 6.00 -10.54 19.43
N LEU A 72 6.90 -10.68 18.46
CA LEU A 72 6.97 -9.77 17.31
C LEU A 72 5.71 -9.82 16.46
N ARG A 73 5.17 -11.02 16.19
CA ARG A 73 3.93 -11.18 15.42
C ARG A 73 2.74 -10.51 16.11
N ARG A 74 2.65 -10.62 17.44
CA ARG A 74 1.63 -9.95 18.25
C ARG A 74 1.78 -8.44 18.16
N LEU A 75 2.99 -7.94 18.39
CA LEU A 75 3.30 -6.51 18.33
C LEU A 75 2.96 -5.90 16.96
N ILE A 76 3.33 -6.57 15.86
CA ILE A 76 2.97 -6.10 14.52
C ILE A 76 1.45 -6.05 14.35
N GLY A 77 0.72 -7.05 14.86
CA GLY A 77 -0.75 -7.08 14.80
C GLY A 77 -1.40 -5.95 15.60
N GLU A 78 -0.90 -5.69 16.82
CA GLU A 78 -1.36 -4.61 17.69
C GLU A 78 -1.14 -3.24 17.03
N VAL A 79 0.10 -2.93 16.62
CA VAL A 79 0.41 -1.65 15.97
C VAL A 79 -0.36 -1.49 14.65
N ALA A 80 -0.55 -2.56 13.88
CA ALA A 80 -1.31 -2.50 12.64
C ALA A 80 -2.79 -2.18 12.86
N ALA A 81 -3.37 -2.63 13.98
CA ALA A 81 -4.75 -2.32 14.37
C ALA A 81 -4.90 -0.85 14.78
N ASP A 82 -3.92 -0.29 15.48
CA ASP A 82 -3.90 1.14 15.85
C ASP A 82 -3.74 2.07 14.64
N MET A 83 -3.16 1.57 13.54
CA MET A 83 -2.92 2.30 12.28
C MET A 83 -4.02 2.09 11.22
N GLN A 84 -5.18 1.50 11.55
CA GLN A 84 -6.34 1.43 10.66
C GLN A 84 -7.15 2.72 10.68
#